data_AF-A0A1H7WKM8-F1
#
_entry.id   AF-A0A1H7WKM8-F1
#
_cell.length_a   1.000
_cell.length_b   1.000
_cell.length_c   1.000
_cell.angle_alpha   90.00
_cell.angle_beta   90.00
_cell.angle_gamma   90.00
#
_symmetry.space_group_name_H-M   'P 1'
#
loop_
_entity.id
_entity.type
_entity.pdbx_description
1 polymer ?
#
loop_
_entity_poly.entity_id
_entity_poly.type
_entity_poly.pdbx_seq_one_letter_code
_entity_poly.pdbx_strand_id
1 'polypeptide(L)' 'MEEKQMASFVIRFHLAGVDEEKNIKLWRIKVTHVQENEETLFETMEEAVLYMKEITNYS' A
#
# COMPACT_ATOMS: atom_id res chain seq x y z
N MET A 1 -6.26 27.60 -6.21
CA MET A 1 -6.81 26.49 -5.42
C MET A 1 -5.64 25.76 -4.79
N GLU A 2 -5.61 25.65 -3.46
CA GLU A 2 -4.57 24.90 -2.73
C GLU A 2 -4.78 23.39 -2.92
N GLU A 3 -4.28 22.83 -4.02
CA GLU A 3 -4.52 21.41 -4.34
C GLU A 3 -3.47 20.44 -3.78
N LYS A 4 -2.65 20.81 -2.78
CA LYS A 4 -1.58 19.93 -2.26
C LYS A 4 -1.35 19.97 -0.74
N GLN A 5 -2.41 20.07 0.08
CA GLN A 5 -2.22 20.01 1.54
C GLN A 5 -2.32 18.59 2.14
N MET A 6 -2.89 17.62 1.43
CA MET A 6 -3.12 16.28 1.99
C MET A 6 -3.07 15.20 0.91
N ALA A 7 -2.29 14.15 1.16
CA ALA A 7 -2.38 12.86 0.46
C ALA A 7 -3.05 11.84 1.38
N SER A 8 -3.93 11.01 0.83
CA SER A 8 -4.68 10.02 1.59
C SER A 8 -4.55 8.67 0.93
N PHE A 9 -4.23 7.67 1.74
CA PHE A 9 -4.03 6.31 1.28
C PHE A 9 -4.94 5.36 2.05
N VAL A 10 -5.55 4.41 1.34
CA VAL A 10 -6.24 3.29 1.96
C VAL A 10 -5.37 2.05 1.75
N ILE A 11 -4.90 1.46 2.85
CA ILE A 11 -4.11 0.23 2.83
C ILE A 11 -5.02 -0.93 3.21
N ARG A 12 -5.07 -1.95 2.37
CA ARG A 12 -5.84 -3.18 2.60
C ARG A 12 -4.91 -4.38 2.53
N PHE A 13 -5.09 -5.32 3.46
CA PHE A 13 -4.41 -6.59 3.46
C PHE A 13 -5.38 -7.67 3.01
N HIS A 14 -5.03 -8.36 1.94
CA HIS A 14 -5.80 -9.48 1.42
C HIS A 14 -5.02 -10.77 1.69
N LEU A 15 -5.67 -11.77 2.29
CA LEU A 15 -5.06 -13.07 2.45
C LEU A 15 -4.97 -13.72 1.06
N ALA A 16 -3.74 -13.82 0.54
CA ALA A 16 -3.47 -14.43 -0.77
C ALA A 16 -3.31 -15.96 -0.65
N GLY A 17 -2.91 -16.43 0.52
CA GLY A 17 -2.80 -17.86 0.81
C GLY A 17 -2.22 -18.14 2.19
N VAL A 18 -2.03 -19.41 2.48
CA VAL A 18 -1.30 -19.90 3.64
C VAL A 18 -0.22 -20.84 3.13
N ASP A 19 1.03 -20.60 3.51
CA ASP A 19 2.12 -21.55 3.33
C ASP A 19 1.99 -22.58 4.46
N GLU A 20 1.47 -23.77 4.13
CA GLU A 20 1.20 -24.84 5.10
C GLU A 20 2.50 -25.43 5.69
N GLU A 21 3.60 -25.42 4.94
CA GLU A 21 4.89 -25.95 5.40
C GLU A 21 5.51 -25.03 6.45
N LYS A 22 5.39 -23.72 6.27
CA LYS A 22 5.93 -22.71 7.20
C LYS A 22 4.91 -22.23 8.24
N ASN A 23 3.65 -22.62 8.10
CA ASN A 23 2.52 -22.14 8.90
C ASN A 23 2.43 -20.60 8.95
N ILE A 24 2.65 -19.94 7.81
CA ILE A 24 2.59 -18.48 7.68
C ILE A 24 1.49 -18.07 6.70
N LYS A 25 0.86 -16.93 6.99
CA LYS A 25 -0.10 -16.31 6.07
C LYS A 25 0.65 -15.48 5.03
N LEU A 26 0.33 -15.72 3.77
CA LEU A 26 0.79 -14.89 2.65
C LEU A 26 -0.23 -13.78 2.44
N TRP A 27 0.17 -12.55 2.77
CA TRP A 27 -0.66 -11.37 2.62
C TRP A 27 -0.25 -10.60 1.38
N ARG A 28 -1.25 -10.09 0.64
CA ARG A 28 -1.05 -9.12 -0.43
C ARG A 28 -1.56 -7.78 0.02
N ILE A 29 -0.75 -6.75 -0.16
CA ILE A 29 -1.05 -5.40 0.28
C ILE A 29 -1.57 -4.63 -0.93
N LYS A 30 -2.70 -3.95 -0.76
CA LYS A 30 -3.28 -3.05 -1.76
C LYS A 30 -3.29 -1.65 -1.19
N VAL A 31 -2.67 -0.71 -1.90
CA VAL A 31 -2.70 0.72 -1.56
C VAL A 31 -3.53 1.44 -2.61
N THR A 32 -4.54 2.18 -2.16
CA THR A 32 -5.30 3.10 -3.01
C THR A 32 -4.88 4.53 -2.68
N HIS A 33 -4.35 5.28 -3.64
CA HIS A 33 -4.18 6.73 -3.54
C HIS A 33 -5.53 7.40 -3.81
N VAL A 34 -6.16 7.95 -2.78
CA VAL A 34 -7.57 8.39 -2.82
C VAL A 34 -7.79 9.55 -3.78
N GLN A 35 -6.84 10.48 -3.84
CA GLN A 35 -6.93 11.70 -4.66
C GLN A 35 -6.90 11.39 -6.15
N GLU A 36 -6.07 10.43 -6.56
CA GLU A 36 -5.91 10.06 -7.98
C GLU A 36 -6.72 8.81 -8.36
N ASN A 37 -7.38 8.18 -7.37
CA ASN A 37 -8.09 6.92 -7.51
C ASN A 37 -7.21 5.82 -8.16
N GLU A 38 -5.91 5.87 -7.89
CA GLU A 38 -4.91 4.90 -8.35
C GLU A 38 -4.80 3.77 -7.33
N GLU A 39 -4.68 2.53 -7.81
CA GLU A 39 -4.51 1.34 -6.97
C GLU A 39 -3.26 0.56 -7.36
N THR A 40 -2.42 0.28 -6.36
CA THR A 40 -1.17 -0.47 -6.54
C THR A 40 -1.11 -1.63 -5.54
N LEU A 41 -0.48 -2.74 -5.96
CA LEU A 41 -0.35 -3.95 -5.15
C LEU A 41 1.12 -4.19 -4.80
N PHE A 42 1.36 -4.59 -3.56
CA PHE A 42 2.68 -4.84 -3.00
C PHE A 42 2.73 -6.18 -2.25
N GLU A 43 3.92 -6.76 -2.16
CA GLU A 43 4.17 -7.99 -1.40
C GLU A 43 4.59 -7.68 0.04
N THR A 44 5.23 -6.52 0.26
CA THR A 44 5.73 -6.09 1.57
C THR A 44 5.23 -4.70 1.97
N MET A 45 5.20 -4.45 3.29
CA MET A 45 4.79 -3.14 3.80
C MET A 45 5.85 -2.08 3.50
N GLU A 46 7.12 -2.48 3.45
CA GLU A 46 8.25 -1.65 3.10
C GLU A 46 8.10 -1.06 1.69
N GLU A 47 7.73 -1.88 0.70
CA GLU A 47 7.43 -1.41 -0.66
C GLU A 47 6.25 -0.44 -0.69
N ALA A 48 5.16 -0.78 0.02
CA ALA A 48 3.98 0.08 0.11
C ALA A 48 4.30 1.45 0.74
N VAL A 49 5.14 1.47 1.78
CA VAL A 49 5.61 2.70 2.43
C VAL A 49 6.51 3.50 1.52
N LEU A 50 7.45 2.87 0.82
CA LEU A 50 8.31 3.54 -0.16
C LEU A 50 7.47 4.24 -1.23
N TYR A 51 6.48 3.55 -1.79
CA TYR A 51 5.53 4.16 -2.74
C TYR A 51 4.81 5.38 -2.16
N MET A 52 4.28 5.29 -0.94
CA MET A 52 3.61 6.44 -0.29
C MET A 52 4.58 7.60 -0.04
N LYS A 53 5.83 7.31 0.32
CA LYS A 53 6.89 8.31 0.50
C LYS A 53 7.23 9.02 -0.81
N GLU A 54 7.32 8.29 -1.91
CA GLU A 54 7.58 8.86 -3.24
C GLU A 54 6.47 9.81 -3.67
N ILE A 55 5.19 9.42 -3.51
CA ILE A 55 4.04 10.28 -3.85
C ILE A 55 4.02 11.54 -3.00
N THR A 56 4.27 11.41 -1.69
CA THR A 56 4.23 12.55 -0.78
C THR A 56 5.52 13.36 -0.76
N ASN A 57 6.58 12.87 -1.42
CA ASN A 57 7.95 13.36 -1.28
C ASN A 57 8.35 13.53 0.20
N TYR A 58 7.98 12.53 1.03
CA TYR A 58 8.20 12.50 2.47
C TYR A 58 9.41 11.62 2.81
N SER A 59 10.39 12.19 3.54
CA SER A 59 11.64 11.52 3.92
C SER A 59 11.50 10.66 5.16
#